data_AF-A0A7C4I4D4-F1
#
_entry.id   AF-A0A7C4I4D4-F1
#
_cell.length_a   1.000
_cell.length_b   1.000
_cell.length_c   1.000
_cell.angle_alpha   90.00
_cell.angle_beta   90.00
_cell.angle_gamma   90.00
#
_symmetry.space_group_name_H-M   'P 1'
#
loop_
_entity.id
_entity.type
_entity.pdbx_description
1 polymer ?
#
loop_
_entity_poly.entity_id
_entity_poly.type
_entity_poly.pdbx_seq_one_letter_code
_entity_poly.pdbx_strand_id
1 'polypeptide(L)'
;MESPDYVRLSTAADISLGFSNGAFYRDVELYCINLLLYYPEGCRANCLYCGQARTSAQAAICKSLIRVEWPLRRLNDVIDRFKRFLENGSFLRAYRVCVASITHAKAVKGEIEVVKKVSSEL
;
A
#
# COMPACT_ATOMS: atom_id res chain seq x y z
N MET A 1 9.80 -10.03 -5.92
CA MET A 1 8.70 -9.05 -5.87
C MET A 1 9.09 -8.03 -4.82
N GLU A 2 9.54 -6.84 -5.20
CA GLU A 2 9.94 -5.77 -4.29
C GLU A 2 9.55 -4.41 -4.87
N SER A 3 9.62 -3.36 -4.06
CA SER A 3 9.45 -1.99 -4.53
C SER A 3 10.65 -1.56 -5.40
N PRO A 4 10.43 -0.75 -6.46
CA PRO A 4 9.20 0.03 -6.72
C PRO A 4 8.08 -0.72 -7.46
N ASP A 5 8.38 -1.86 -8.11
CA ASP A 5 7.40 -2.56 -8.97
C ASP A 5 6.20 -3.13 -8.21
N TYR A 6 6.40 -3.43 -6.93
CA TYR A 6 5.38 -3.91 -6.02
C TYR A 6 5.26 -3.02 -4.79
N VAL A 7 4.02 -2.85 -4.33
CA VAL A 7 3.68 -2.10 -3.11
C VAL A 7 2.67 -2.88 -2.31
N ARG A 8 2.68 -2.70 -1.00
CA ARG A 8 1.61 -3.16 -0.12
C ARG A 8 0.51 -2.11 -0.05
N LEU A 9 -0.74 -2.57 -0.07
CA LEU A 9 -1.92 -1.72 0.08
C LEU A 9 -2.56 -1.95 1.45
N SER A 10 -3.05 -0.89 2.08
CA SER A 10 -3.96 -1.07 3.23
C SER A 10 -5.21 -1.83 2.80
N THR A 11 -5.74 -2.73 3.64
CA THR A 11 -6.94 -3.54 3.31
C THR A 11 -8.11 -2.69 2.77
N ALA A 12 -8.40 -1.53 3.37
CA ALA A 12 -9.46 -0.64 2.89
C ALA A 12 -9.21 -0.18 1.44
N ALA A 13 -7.99 0.25 1.11
CA ALA A 13 -7.63 0.66 -0.24
C ALA A 13 -7.68 -0.51 -1.23
N ASP A 14 -7.27 -1.70 -0.79
CA ASP A 14 -7.33 -2.91 -1.60
C ASP A 14 -8.79 -3.28 -1.96
N ILE A 15 -9.74 -3.08 -1.02
CA ILE A 15 -11.19 -3.22 -1.25
C ILE A 15 -11.74 -2.10 -2.14
N SER A 16 -11.42 -0.83 -1.86
CA SER A 16 -11.89 0.31 -2.67
C SER A 16 -11.46 0.24 -4.13
N LEU A 17 -10.24 -0.27 -4.39
CA LEU A 17 -9.73 -0.51 -5.74
C LEU A 17 -10.22 -1.86 -6.32
N GLY A 18 -11.05 -2.61 -5.59
CA GLY A 18 -11.67 -3.86 -6.04
C GLY A 18 -10.71 -5.05 -6.18
N PHE A 19 -9.53 -5.00 -5.58
CA PHE A 19 -8.58 -6.12 -5.60
C PHE A 19 -9.04 -7.27 -4.70
N SER A 20 -9.68 -6.93 -3.57
CA SER A 20 -10.29 -7.88 -2.65
C SER A 20 -11.77 -7.59 -2.49
N ASN A 21 -12.54 -8.63 -2.21
CA ASN A 21 -13.94 -8.49 -1.83
C ASN A 21 -14.04 -7.92 -0.40
N GLY A 22 -15.00 -7.04 -0.17
CA GLY A 22 -15.28 -6.46 1.13
C GLY A 22 -16.34 -5.38 1.05
N ALA A 23 -16.83 -4.94 2.19
CA ALA A 23 -17.82 -3.87 2.29
C ALA A 23 -17.45 -2.90 3.42
N PHE A 24 -17.75 -1.62 3.20
CA PHE A 24 -17.62 -0.60 4.23
C PHE A 24 -18.92 -0.52 5.03
N TYR A 25 -18.78 -0.38 6.35
CA TYR A 25 -19.94 -0.20 7.23
C TYR A 25 -20.59 1.15 6.94
N ARG A 26 -21.92 1.17 6.72
CA ARG A 26 -22.72 2.39 6.45
C ARG A 26 -22.22 3.22 5.26
N ASP A 27 -21.81 2.54 4.18
CA ASP A 27 -21.37 3.19 2.94
C ASP A 27 -20.26 4.23 3.16
N VAL A 28 -19.42 4.00 4.18
CA VAL A 28 -18.26 4.85 4.44
C VAL A 28 -17.28 4.75 3.27
N GLU A 29 -16.76 5.90 2.88
CA GLU A 29 -15.87 6.00 1.74
C GLU A 29 -14.44 6.30 2.18
N LEU A 30 -13.49 5.71 1.46
CA LEU A 30 -12.08 5.90 1.71
C LEU A 30 -11.55 7.08 0.89
N TYR A 31 -11.07 8.13 1.55
CA TYR A 31 -10.50 9.31 0.89
C TYR A 31 -8.97 9.27 0.73
N CYS A 32 -8.32 8.23 1.25
CA CYS A 32 -6.87 8.11 1.25
C CYS A 32 -6.44 6.69 0.86
N ILE A 33 -5.63 6.58 -0.19
CA ILE A 33 -4.98 5.32 -0.59
C ILE A 33 -3.61 5.27 0.07
N ASN A 34 -3.40 4.26 0.92
CA ASN A 34 -2.14 4.06 1.63
C ASN A 34 -1.33 2.95 0.96
N LEU A 35 -0.15 3.33 0.48
CA LEU A 35 0.86 2.45 -0.09
C LEU A 35 1.99 2.28 0.94
N LEU A 36 2.55 1.08 1.00
CA LEU A 36 3.70 0.76 1.82
C LEU A 36 4.75 0.04 0.97
N LEU A 37 5.99 0.52 1.01
CA LEU A 37 7.09 -0.15 0.33
C LEU A 37 7.30 -1.56 0.90
N TYR A 38 7.68 -2.48 0.01
CA TYR A 38 7.92 -3.87 0.36
C TYR A 38 9.30 -4.33 -0.12
N TYR A 39 10.05 -4.88 0.83
CA TYR A 39 11.32 -5.55 0.59
C TYR A 39 11.29 -6.93 1.26
N PRO A 40 11.64 -8.02 0.56
CA PRO A 40 11.63 -9.38 1.10
C PRO A 40 12.47 -9.55 2.38
N GLU A 41 13.53 -8.76 2.54
CA GLU A 41 14.42 -8.78 3.70
C GLU A 41 13.74 -8.24 4.99
N GLY A 42 12.59 -7.58 4.84
CA GLY A 42 11.85 -6.96 5.93
C GLY A 42 12.51 -5.69 6.50
N CYS A 43 11.87 -5.13 7.53
CA CYS A 43 12.30 -3.87 8.14
C CYS A 43 13.49 -4.08 9.09
N ARG A 44 14.57 -3.34 8.87
CA ARG A 44 15.81 -3.39 9.69
C ARG A 44 15.63 -2.84 11.10
N ALA A 45 14.67 -1.95 11.33
CA ALA A 45 14.38 -1.41 12.66
C ALA A 45 13.89 -2.49 13.64
N ASN A 46 13.23 -3.53 13.12
CA ASN A 46 12.89 -4.75 13.87
C ASN A 46 12.12 -4.52 15.19
N CYS A 47 11.17 -3.58 15.20
CA CYS A 47 10.35 -3.29 16.37
C CYS A 47 9.50 -4.51 16.78
N LEU A 48 9.48 -4.84 18.08
CA LEU A 48 8.84 -6.05 18.64
C LEU A 48 7.34 -6.20 18.27
N TYR A 49 6.63 -5.08 18.11
CA TYR A 49 5.19 -5.05 17.86
C TYR A 49 4.82 -4.93 16.38
N CYS A 50 5.79 -4.79 15.48
CA CYS A 50 5.55 -4.44 14.08
C CYS A 50 5.65 -5.67 13.18
N GLY A 51 4.57 -6.03 12.47
CA GLY A 51 4.61 -7.13 11.49
C GLY A 51 5.46 -6.86 10.24
N GLN A 52 6.06 -5.69 10.11
CA GLN A 52 7.07 -5.43 9.07
C GLN A 52 8.49 -5.78 9.53
N ALA A 53 8.71 -6.05 10.82
CA ALA A 53 10.01 -6.40 11.37
C ALA A 53 10.63 -7.59 10.62
N ARG A 54 11.93 -7.55 10.31
CA ARG A 54 12.62 -8.64 9.60
C ARG A 54 12.47 -10.01 10.28
N THR A 55 12.43 -10.05 11.60
CA THR A 55 12.19 -11.28 12.38
C THR A 55 10.77 -11.82 12.21
N SER A 56 9.80 -10.95 11.95
CA SER A 56 8.41 -11.31 11.63
C SER A 56 8.19 -11.58 10.14
N ALA A 57 9.04 -11.03 9.26
CA ALA A 57 8.89 -11.15 7.81
C ALA A 57 9.04 -12.60 7.31
N GLN A 58 9.83 -13.44 8.00
CA GLN A 58 9.93 -14.88 7.74
C GLN A 58 8.79 -15.70 8.35
N ALA A 59 8.05 -15.17 9.32
CA ALA A 59 6.91 -15.87 9.89
C ALA A 59 5.66 -15.62 9.03
N ALA A 60 5.01 -16.70 8.57
CA ALA A 60 3.78 -16.62 7.77
C ALA A 60 2.65 -15.82 8.45
N ILE A 61 2.73 -15.65 9.78
CA ILE A 61 1.66 -15.17 10.65
C ILE A 61 1.55 -13.64 10.70
N CYS A 62 2.61 -12.89 10.40
CA CYS A 62 2.63 -11.45 10.65
C CYS A 62 3.01 -10.63 9.42
N LYS A 63 2.13 -10.61 8.40
CA LYS A 63 2.20 -9.61 7.32
C LYS A 63 1.39 -8.33 7.63
N SER A 64 0.90 -8.21 8.86
CA SER A 64 0.04 -7.10 9.27
C SER A 64 0.83 -5.88 9.73
N LEU A 65 0.47 -4.69 9.26
CA LEU A 65 0.80 -3.42 9.91
C LEU A 65 -0.45 -2.99 10.69
N ILE A 66 -0.32 -2.69 11.99
CA ILE A 66 -1.46 -2.35 12.88
C ILE A 66 -2.51 -3.48 12.93
N ARG A 67 -2.09 -4.76 12.91
CA ARG A 67 -2.97 -5.95 12.97
C ARG A 67 -4.02 -6.07 11.84
N VAL A 68 -3.86 -5.32 10.76
CA VAL A 68 -4.68 -5.43 9.55
C VAL A 68 -3.81 -5.97 8.43
N GLU A 69 -4.37 -6.71 7.48
CA GLU A 69 -3.62 -7.22 6.34
C GLU A 69 -3.17 -6.09 5.41
N TRP A 70 -1.98 -6.27 4.84
CA TRP A 70 -1.41 -5.38 3.83
C TRP A 70 -1.00 -6.20 2.59
N PRO A 71 -1.96 -6.54 1.71
CA PRO A 71 -1.71 -7.36 0.53
C PRO A 71 -0.67 -6.74 -0.40
N LEU A 72 0.15 -7.57 -1.04
CA LEU A 72 1.16 -7.14 -2.01
C LEU A 72 0.55 -7.10 -3.42
N ARG A 73 0.63 -5.95 -4.09
CA ARG A 73 0.12 -5.73 -5.45
C ARG A 73 1.21 -5.14 -6.35
N ARG A 74 1.10 -5.31 -7.68
CA ARG A 74 1.94 -4.61 -8.65
C ARG A 74 1.52 -3.14 -8.69
N LEU A 75 2.49 -2.23 -8.68
CA LEU A 75 2.22 -0.79 -8.66
C LEU A 75 1.41 -0.34 -9.88
N ASN A 76 1.71 -0.88 -11.07
CA ASN A 76 0.95 -0.55 -12.29
C ASN A 76 -0.53 -0.90 -12.15
N ASP A 77 -0.83 -2.12 -11.68
CA ASP A 77 -2.22 -2.55 -11.47
C ASP A 77 -2.93 -1.61 -10.49
N VAL A 78 -2.23 -1.16 -9.44
CA VAL A 78 -2.79 -0.21 -8.45
C VAL A 78 -3.13 1.11 -9.12
N ILE A 79 -2.22 1.67 -9.92
CA ILE A 79 -2.42 2.92 -10.67
C ILE A 79 -3.60 2.77 -11.65
N ASP A 80 -3.65 1.68 -12.41
CA ASP A 80 -4.72 1.43 -13.39
C ASP A 80 -6.10 1.28 -12.75
N ARG A 81 -6.18 0.68 -11.56
CA ARG A 81 -7.42 0.61 -10.80
C ARG A 81 -7.78 1.95 -10.17
N PHE A 82 -6.79 2.71 -9.74
CA PHE A 82 -6.99 4.06 -9.20
C PHE A 82 -7.57 4.99 -10.26
N LYS A 83 -7.01 5.01 -11.48
CA LYS A 83 -7.54 5.79 -12.62
C LYS A 83 -9.03 5.49 -12.86
N ARG A 84 -9.38 4.21 -12.98
CA ARG A 84 -10.78 3.77 -13.13
C ARG A 84 -11.66 4.16 -11.94
N PHE A 85 -11.11 4.14 -10.74
CA PHE A 85 -11.83 4.54 -9.54
C PHE A 85 -12.09 6.07 -9.50
N LEU A 86 -11.15 6.87 -10.00
CA LEU A 86 -11.33 8.32 -10.19
C LEU A 86 -12.37 8.63 -11.26
N GLU A 87 -12.34 7.94 -12.39
CA GLU A 87 -13.31 8.12 -13.49
C GLU A 87 -14.76 7.83 -13.06
N ASN A 88 -14.95 6.84 -12.19
CA ASN A 88 -16.27 6.44 -11.68
C ASN A 88 -16.69 7.23 -10.41
N GLY A 89 -15.83 8.11 -9.90
CA GLY A 89 -16.04 8.86 -8.66
C GLY A 89 -16.66 10.26 -8.87
N SER A 90 -17.28 10.80 -7.83
CA SER A 90 -17.74 12.20 -7.82
C SER A 90 -16.55 13.17 -7.74
N PHE A 91 -16.61 14.25 -8.52
CA PHE A 91 -15.63 15.35 -8.61
C PHE A 91 -15.27 16.05 -7.27
N LEU A 92 -16.02 15.77 -6.19
CA LEU A 92 -15.80 16.32 -4.85
C LEU A 92 -14.86 15.49 -3.98
N ARG A 93 -14.36 14.33 -4.44
CA ARG A 93 -13.49 13.48 -3.64
C ARG A 93 -12.02 13.78 -3.92
N ALA A 94 -11.41 14.63 -3.09
CA ALA A 94 -9.97 14.77 -3.06
C ALA A 94 -9.35 13.46 -2.54
N TYR A 95 -8.76 12.66 -3.44
CA TYR A 95 -8.08 11.44 -3.05
C TYR A 95 -6.60 11.72 -2.80
N ARG A 96 -6.19 11.55 -1.55
CA ARG A 96 -4.80 11.63 -1.13
C ARG A 96 -4.14 10.27 -1.33
N VAL A 97 -2.88 10.27 -1.80
CA VAL A 97 -2.03 9.07 -1.74
C VAL A 97 -0.98 9.25 -0.67
N CYS A 98 -0.93 8.33 0.29
CA CYS A 98 0.15 8.24 1.27
C CYS A 98 1.11 7.13 0.84
N VAL A 99 2.37 7.46 0.64
CA VAL A 99 3.43 6.48 0.44
C VAL A 99 4.23 6.40 1.73
N ALA A 100 4.29 5.21 2.33
CA ALA A 100 5.04 4.94 3.54
C ALA A 100 6.18 3.96 3.26
N SER A 101 7.24 4.07 4.05
CA SER A 101 8.45 3.29 3.90
C SER A 101 8.79 2.52 5.17
N ILE A 102 9.44 1.37 5.00
CA ILE A 102 10.10 0.65 6.09
C ILE A 102 11.57 1.07 6.17
N THR A 103 12.23 0.82 7.30
CA THR A 103 13.67 1.03 7.42
C THR A 103 14.42 0.01 6.57
N HIS A 104 14.87 0.42 5.38
CA HIS A 104 15.61 -0.41 4.43
C HIS A 104 16.60 0.42 3.60
N ALA A 105 17.73 -0.15 3.20
CA ALA A 105 18.79 0.57 2.48
C ALA A 105 18.32 1.15 1.12
N LYS A 106 17.37 0.45 0.47
CA LYS A 106 16.79 0.88 -0.81
C LYS A 106 15.55 1.79 -0.64
N ALA A 107 15.06 2.00 0.59
CA ALA A 107 13.75 2.61 0.82
C ALA A 107 13.63 4.02 0.24
N VAL A 108 14.63 4.88 0.46
CA VAL A 108 14.61 6.26 -0.06
C VAL A 108 14.48 6.29 -1.58
N LYS A 109 15.27 5.47 -2.29
CA LYS A 109 15.21 5.38 -3.75
C LYS A 109 13.85 4.84 -4.21
N GLY A 110 13.38 3.76 -3.58
CA GLY A 110 12.09 3.16 -3.92
C GLY A 110 10.92 4.12 -3.67
N GLU A 111 10.93 4.88 -2.58
CA GLU A 111 9.90 5.86 -2.24
C GLU A 111 9.84 6.97 -3.29
N ILE A 112 10.99 7.52 -3.68
CA ILE A 112 11.09 8.53 -4.74
C ILE A 112 10.51 7.99 -6.05
N GLU A 113 10.87 6.76 -6.44
CA GLU A 113 10.39 6.14 -7.68
C GLU A 113 8.88 5.91 -7.65
N VAL A 114 8.34 5.39 -6.54
CA VAL A 114 6.89 5.18 -6.37
C VAL A 114 6.15 6.52 -6.39
N VAL A 115 6.59 7.52 -5.62
CA VAL A 115 5.95 8.84 -5.56
C VAL A 115 5.97 9.52 -6.93
N LYS A 116 7.12 9.51 -7.63
CA LYS A 116 7.22 10.06 -9.00
C LYS A 116 6.24 9.39 -9.94
N LYS A 117 6.18 8.06 -9.92
CA LYS A 117 5.31 7.30 -10.81
C LYS A 117 3.83 7.59 -10.54
N VAL A 118 3.42 7.52 -9.28
CA VAL A 118 2.04 7.83 -8.86
C VAL A 118 1.67 9.25 -9.24
N SER A 119 2.54 10.23 -8.96
CA SER A 119 2.28 11.65 -9.27
C SER A 119 2.28 11.97 -10.77
N SER A 120 2.99 11.20 -11.60
CA SER A 120 3.02 11.43 -13.05
C SER A 120 1.84 10.77 -13.78
N GLU A 121 1.24 9.75 -13.18
CA GLU A 121 0.23 8.92 -13.83
C GLU A 121 -1.19 9.11 -13.29
N LEU A 122 -1.36 9.65 -12.07
CA LEU A 122 -2.65 10.01 -11.49
C LEU A 122 -2.89 11.51 -11.59
#